data_AF-A0AAW8UC21-F1
#
_entry.id   AF-A0AAW8UC21-F1
#
_cell.length_a   1.000
_cell.length_b   1.000
_cell.length_c   1.000
_cell.angle_alpha   90.00
_cell.angle_beta   90.00
_cell.angle_gamma   90.00
#
_symmetry.space_group_name_H-M   'P 1'
#
loop_
_entity.id
_entity.type
_entity.pdbx_description
1 polymer ?
#
loop_
_entity_poly.entity_id
_entity_poly.type
_entity_poly.pdbx_seq_one_letter_code
_entity_poly.pdbx_strand_id
1 'polypeptide(L)'
;MIKEKLEILVSSEVIDEETRSYVLKVLDYLLEKEIISEVGQADVFLTHLAMADMRRKKNEAVASLDEFILSEISADPKYIHSKELWQDLEVIADNKFEEAELDYFYLHIINLLKED
;
A
#
# COMPACT_ATOMS: atom_id res chain seq x y z
N MET A 1 16.40 -4.13 1.15
CA MET A 1 15.60 -3.26 0.26
C MET A 1 14.26 -3.94 -0.04
N ILE A 2 13.17 -3.22 -0.34
CA ILE A 2 11.84 -3.85 -0.58
C ILE A 2 11.86 -5.02 -1.58
N LYS A 3 12.69 -4.95 -2.63
CA LYS A 3 12.80 -6.02 -3.64
C LYS A 3 13.25 -7.36 -3.03
N GLU A 4 14.29 -7.32 -2.19
CA GLU A 4 14.78 -8.50 -1.46
C GLU A 4 13.76 -8.98 -0.43
N LYS A 5 13.05 -8.04 0.24
CA LYS A 5 11.98 -8.39 1.18
C LYS A 5 10.85 -9.15 0.47
N LEU A 6 10.42 -8.68 -0.71
CA LEU A 6 9.38 -9.35 -1.50
C LEU A 6 9.83 -10.72 -1.98
N GLU A 7 11.10 -10.88 -2.37
CA GLU A 7 11.67 -12.19 -2.71
C GLU A 7 11.64 -13.16 -1.53
N ILE A 8 11.99 -12.70 -0.32
CA ILE A 8 11.89 -13.51 0.90
C ILE A 8 10.44 -13.90 1.15
N LEU A 9 9.49 -12.97 1.02
CA LEU A 9 8.06 -13.22 1.23
C LEU A 9 7.48 -14.22 0.22
N VAL A 10 7.93 -14.19 -1.03
CA VAL A 10 7.56 -15.20 -2.03
C VAL A 10 8.18 -16.55 -1.68
N SER A 11 9.49 -16.58 -1.38
CA SER A 11 10.19 -17.83 -1.08
C SER A 11 9.68 -18.52 0.20
N SER A 12 9.04 -17.76 1.09
CA SER A 12 8.39 -18.26 2.32
C SER A 12 6.89 -18.51 2.15
N GLU A 13 6.36 -18.40 0.92
CA GLU A 13 4.95 -18.61 0.58
C GLU A 13 3.98 -17.68 1.33
N VAL A 14 4.48 -16.58 1.89
CA VAL A 14 3.66 -15.54 2.54
C VAL A 14 2.89 -14.75 1.48
N ILE A 15 3.54 -14.45 0.35
CA ILE A 15 2.91 -13.86 -0.84
C ILE A 15 3.15 -14.72 -2.08
N ASP A 16 2.29 -14.59 -3.08
CA ASP A 16 2.50 -15.21 -4.39
C ASP A 16 3.24 -14.28 -5.37
N GLU A 17 3.68 -14.82 -6.50
CA GLU A 17 4.40 -14.06 -7.53
C GLU A 17 3.53 -13.00 -8.23
N GLU A 18 2.21 -13.19 -8.28
CA GLU A 18 1.30 -12.18 -8.83
C GLU A 18 1.26 -10.95 -7.92
N THR A 19 1.16 -11.15 -6.61
CA THR A 19 1.23 -10.10 -5.60
C THR A 19 2.59 -9.39 -5.64
N ARG A 20 3.69 -10.14 -5.75
CA ARG A 20 5.03 -9.52 -5.93
C ARG A 20 5.07 -8.68 -7.20
N SER A 21 4.57 -9.17 -8.32
CA SER A 21 4.55 -8.43 -9.58
C SER A 21 3.69 -7.17 -9.47
N TYR A 22 2.52 -7.24 -8.83
CA TYR A 22 1.66 -6.09 -8.59
C TYR A 22 2.39 -5.01 -7.77
N VAL A 23 2.97 -5.39 -6.63
CA VAL A 23 3.67 -4.44 -5.74
C VAL A 23 4.89 -3.82 -6.43
N LEU A 24 5.61 -4.57 -7.26
CA LEU A 24 6.73 -4.01 -8.05
C LEU A 24 6.25 -3.00 -9.09
N LYS A 25 5.10 -3.23 -9.75
CA LYS A 25 4.51 -2.24 -10.66
C LYS A 25 4.08 -0.96 -9.93
N VAL A 26 3.56 -1.09 -8.70
CA VAL A 26 3.26 0.07 -7.84
C VAL A 26 4.54 0.83 -7.48
N LEU A 27 5.62 0.13 -7.11
CA LEU A 27 6.91 0.77 -6.87
C LEU A 27 7.41 1.53 -8.10
N ASP A 28 7.35 0.91 -9.29
CA ASP A 28 7.77 1.54 -10.53
C ASP A 28 6.92 2.79 -10.83
N TYR A 29 5.59 2.73 -10.63
CA TYR A 29 4.71 3.90 -10.74
C TYR A 29 5.13 5.05 -9.82
N LEU A 30 5.38 4.76 -8.53
CA LEU A 30 5.77 5.78 -7.55
C LEU A 30 7.09 6.47 -7.92
N LEU A 31 8.04 5.73 -8.49
CA LEU A 31 9.32 6.27 -8.97
C LEU A 31 9.14 7.08 -10.25
N GLU A 32 8.40 6.55 -11.24
CA GLU A 32 8.17 7.21 -12.53
C GLU A 32 7.39 8.52 -12.39
N LYS A 33 6.49 8.61 -11.41
CA LYS A 33 5.72 9.81 -11.10
C LYS A 33 6.42 10.75 -10.13
N GLU A 34 7.66 10.44 -9.73
CA GLU A 34 8.45 11.23 -8.78
C GLU A 34 7.72 11.44 -7.44
N ILE A 35 6.85 10.51 -7.04
CA ILE A 35 6.20 10.51 -5.72
C ILE A 35 7.21 10.13 -4.63
N ILE A 36 8.16 9.26 -4.98
CA ILE A 36 9.31 8.91 -4.16
C ILE A 36 10.60 9.11 -4.96
N SER A 37 11.68 9.51 -4.28
CA SER A 37 13.03 9.59 -4.85
C SER A 37 13.86 8.35 -4.55
N GLU A 38 13.52 7.63 -3.47
CA GLU A 38 14.23 6.43 -3.04
C GLU A 38 13.25 5.29 -2.74
N VAL A 39 13.63 4.09 -3.15
CA VAL A 39 12.84 2.87 -2.96
C VAL A 39 12.44 2.66 -1.48
N GLY A 40 13.34 3.01 -0.55
CA GLY A 40 13.13 2.82 0.89
C GLY A 40 11.98 3.64 1.46
N GLN A 41 11.59 4.76 0.83
CA GLN A 41 10.49 5.60 1.32
C GLN A 41 9.15 4.85 1.30
N ALA A 42 8.96 3.97 0.31
CA ALA A 42 7.73 3.20 0.15
C ALA A 42 7.75 1.83 0.85
N ASP A 43 8.83 1.45 1.54
CA ASP A 43 9.01 0.09 2.09
C ASP A 43 7.82 -0.37 2.96
N VAL A 44 7.32 0.51 3.84
CA VAL A 44 6.21 0.19 4.76
C VAL A 44 4.90 0.03 3.99
N PHE A 45 4.56 0.99 3.13
CA PHE A 45 3.36 0.94 2.31
C PHE A 45 3.33 -0.29 1.40
N LEU A 46 4.42 -0.56 0.68
CA LEU A 46 4.52 -1.69 -0.24
C LEU A 46 4.47 -3.04 0.48
N THR A 47 5.05 -3.12 1.69
CA THR A 47 4.93 -4.33 2.52
C THR A 47 3.46 -4.56 2.93
N HIS A 48 2.75 -3.52 3.38
CA HIS A 48 1.34 -3.63 3.75
C HIS A 48 0.48 -4.02 2.55
N LEU A 49 0.69 -3.38 1.39
CA LEU A 49 -0.02 -3.68 0.15
C LEU A 49 0.13 -5.16 -0.25
N ALA A 50 1.35 -5.71 -0.13
CA ALA A 50 1.59 -7.12 -0.40
C ALA A 50 0.76 -8.03 0.51
N MET A 51 0.69 -7.72 1.81
CA MET A 51 -0.08 -8.51 2.77
C MET A 51 -1.60 -8.37 2.55
N ALA A 52 -2.06 -7.16 2.26
CA ALA A 52 -3.46 -6.87 1.98
C ALA A 52 -3.93 -7.64 0.74
N ASP A 53 -3.13 -7.68 -0.33
CA ASP A 53 -3.50 -8.41 -1.54
C ASP A 53 -3.62 -9.92 -1.29
N MET A 54 -2.75 -10.48 -0.45
CA MET A 54 -2.85 -11.87 -0.04
C MET A 54 -4.09 -12.15 0.80
N ARG A 55 -4.43 -11.28 1.76
CA ARG A 55 -5.67 -11.40 2.54
C ARG A 55 -6.89 -11.37 1.62
N ARG A 56 -6.94 -10.41 0.70
CA ARG A 56 -8.00 -10.29 -0.32
C ARG A 56 -8.15 -11.57 -1.14
N LYS A 57 -7.06 -12.13 -1.66
CA LYS A 57 -7.07 -13.39 -2.43
C LYS A 57 -7.57 -14.58 -1.60
N LYS A 58 -7.32 -14.56 -0.29
CA LYS A 58 -7.77 -15.58 0.68
C LYS A 58 -9.17 -15.31 1.26
N ASN A 59 -9.81 -14.18 0.92
CA ASN A 59 -11.03 -13.68 1.57
C ASN A 59 -10.90 -13.56 3.10
N GLU A 60 -9.74 -13.12 3.56
CA GLU A 60 -9.47 -12.81 4.97
C GLU A 60 -9.74 -11.32 5.23
N ALA A 61 -10.42 -11.02 6.32
CA ALA A 61 -10.69 -9.65 6.74
C ALA A 61 -9.58 -9.09 7.63
N VAL A 62 -9.38 -7.78 7.60
CA VAL A 62 -8.56 -7.05 8.58
C VAL A 62 -9.45 -6.36 9.62
N ALA A 63 -8.93 -6.21 10.84
CA ALA A 63 -9.61 -5.40 11.85
C ALA A 63 -9.61 -3.93 11.42
N SER A 64 -10.72 -3.23 11.61
CA SER A 64 -10.79 -1.79 11.38
C SER A 64 -9.86 -1.04 12.33
N LEU A 65 -9.33 0.08 11.85
CA LEU A 65 -8.65 1.06 12.69
C LEU A 65 -9.63 1.64 13.72
N ASP A 66 -9.11 2.04 14.88
CA ASP A 66 -9.94 2.71 15.88
C ASP A 66 -10.36 4.11 15.41
N GLU A 67 -11.46 4.61 15.97
CA GLU A 67 -12.07 5.88 15.57
C GLU A 67 -11.12 7.08 15.72
N PHE A 68 -10.20 7.03 16.68
CA PHE A 68 -9.23 8.11 16.88
C PHE A 68 -8.26 8.18 15.70
N ILE A 69 -7.69 7.05 15.28
CA ILE A 69 -6.82 6.99 14.09
C ILE A 69 -7.56 7.42 12.83
N LEU A 70 -8.81 6.97 12.63
CA LEU A 70 -9.63 7.36 11.47
C LEU A 70 -9.87 8.88 11.44
N SER A 71 -10.10 9.49 12.60
CA SER A 71 -10.23 10.94 12.72
C SER A 71 -8.92 11.67 12.37
N GLU A 72 -7.76 11.13 12.75
CA GLU A 72 -6.47 11.71 12.38
C GLU A 72 -6.20 11.61 10.88
N ILE A 73 -6.51 10.47 10.26
CA ILE A 73 -6.38 10.25 8.81
C ILE A 73 -7.22 11.28 8.05
N SER A 74 -8.51 11.40 8.40
CA SER A 74 -9.44 12.29 7.69
C SER A 74 -9.16 13.79 7.90
N ALA A 75 -8.49 14.15 9.00
CA ALA A 75 -8.08 15.52 9.30
C ALA A 75 -6.71 15.89 8.70
N ASP A 76 -5.92 14.93 8.23
CA ASP A 76 -4.60 15.20 7.64
C ASP A 76 -4.74 15.99 6.32
N PRO A 77 -3.97 17.07 6.12
CA PRO A 77 -4.01 17.85 4.87
C PRO A 77 -3.75 17.02 3.60
N LYS A 78 -3.08 15.87 3.72
CA LYS A 78 -2.75 14.97 2.61
C LYS A 78 -3.83 13.92 2.34
N TYR A 79 -4.92 13.88 3.10
CA TYR A 79 -5.97 12.87 2.94
C TYR A 79 -6.60 12.83 1.54
N ILE A 80 -6.83 13.99 0.93
CA ILE A 80 -7.37 14.03 -0.44
C ILE A 80 -6.34 13.50 -1.44
N HIS A 81 -5.08 13.92 -1.30
CA HIS A 81 -3.99 13.47 -2.16
C HIS A 81 -3.74 11.95 -2.01
N SER A 82 -3.89 11.40 -0.80
CA SER A 82 -3.73 9.96 -0.58
C SER A 82 -4.83 9.15 -1.26
N LYS A 83 -6.05 9.68 -1.31
CA LYS A 83 -7.16 9.09 -2.08
C LYS A 83 -6.92 9.14 -3.58
N GLU A 84 -6.49 10.29 -4.10
CA GLU A 84 -6.16 10.46 -5.52
C GLU A 84 -5.05 9.51 -5.95
N LEU A 85 -3.97 9.42 -5.15
CA LEU A 85 -2.89 8.47 -5.42
C LEU A 85 -3.41 7.02 -5.36
N TRP A 86 -4.25 6.66 -4.40
CA TRP A 86 -4.81 5.30 -4.36
C TRP A 86 -5.64 4.98 -5.61
N GLN A 87 -6.42 5.93 -6.14
CA GLN A 87 -7.18 5.75 -7.38
C GLN A 87 -6.28 5.45 -8.59
N ASP A 88 -5.09 6.06 -8.64
CA ASP A 88 -4.10 5.74 -9.66
C ASP A 88 -3.47 4.35 -9.47
N LEU A 89 -3.31 3.92 -8.22
CA LEU A 89 -2.67 2.64 -7.90
C LEU A 89 -3.63 1.45 -8.07
N GLU A 90 -4.91 1.59 -7.73
CA GLU A 90 -5.89 0.50 -7.79
C GLU A 90 -6.13 0.00 -9.22
N VAL A 91 -5.96 0.87 -10.22
CA VAL A 91 -6.12 0.51 -11.65
C VAL A 91 -4.97 -0.34 -12.20
N ILE A 92 -3.84 -0.46 -11.50
CA ILE A 92 -2.67 -1.23 -11.96
C ILE A 92 -2.97 -2.74 -12.01
N ALA A 93 -3.85 -3.22 -11.13
CA ALA A 93 -4.20 -4.64 -11.03
C ALA A 93 -5.71 -4.92 -10.97
N ASP A 94 -6.57 -3.90 -11.11
CA ASP A 94 -8.04 -4.01 -11.04
C ASP A 94 -8.54 -4.76 -9.78
N ASN A 95 -7.84 -4.53 -8.68
CA ASN A 95 -8.08 -5.20 -7.40
C ASN A 95 -9.01 -4.35 -6.52
N LYS A 96 -10.10 -4.95 -6.03
CA LYS A 96 -10.99 -4.31 -5.06
C LYS A 96 -10.64 -4.75 -3.64
N PHE A 97 -10.34 -3.78 -2.79
CA PHE A 97 -10.10 -3.98 -1.37
C PHE A 97 -11.31 -3.59 -0.56
N GLU A 98 -11.45 -4.18 0.63
CA GLU A 98 -12.47 -3.78 1.59
C GLU A 98 -12.14 -2.43 2.23
N GLU A 99 -13.16 -1.74 2.75
CA GLU A 99 -13.01 -0.39 3.32
C GLU A 99 -11.95 -0.32 4.42
N ALA A 100 -11.88 -1.35 5.27
CA ALA A 100 -10.88 -1.41 6.34
C ALA A 100 -9.44 -1.38 5.80
N GLU A 101 -9.15 -2.04 4.68
CA GLU A 101 -7.83 -1.98 4.04
C GLU A 101 -7.56 -0.60 3.42
N LEU A 102 -8.59 0.05 2.86
CA LEU A 102 -8.45 1.40 2.31
C LEU A 102 -8.02 2.39 3.39
N ASP A 103 -8.54 2.27 4.62
CA ASP A 103 -8.13 3.12 5.73
C ASP A 103 -6.64 2.94 6.07
N TYR A 104 -6.13 1.70 6.07
CA TYR A 104 -4.69 1.43 6.21
C TYR A 104 -3.87 1.98 5.04
N PHE A 105 -4.38 1.90 3.81
CA PHE A 105 -3.71 2.46 2.65
C PHE A 105 -3.59 3.98 2.78
N TYR A 106 -4.66 4.67 3.18
CA TYR A 106 -4.62 6.12 3.38
C TYR A 106 -3.64 6.50 4.49
N LEU A 107 -3.60 5.76 5.60
CA LEU A 107 -2.61 5.95 6.66
C LEU A 107 -1.18 5.86 6.14
N HIS A 108 -0.87 4.79 5.40
CA HIS A 108 0.49 4.56 4.88
C HIS A 108 0.86 5.53 3.76
N ILE A 109 -0.07 5.88 2.88
CA ILE A 109 0.17 6.85 1.81
C ILE A 109 0.34 8.26 2.39
N ILE A 110 -0.46 8.67 3.38
CA ILE A 110 -0.24 9.96 4.08
C ILE A 110 1.18 10.01 4.65
N ASN A 111 1.63 8.94 5.30
CA ASN A 111 2.99 8.89 5.84
C ASN A 111 4.07 8.86 4.75
N LEU A 112 3.80 8.21 3.61
CA LEU A 112 4.69 8.23 2.44
C LEU A 112 4.85 9.65 1.87
N LEU A 113 3.77 10.42 1.83
CA LEU A 113 3.72 11.75 1.25
C LEU A 113 4.24 12.84 2.20
N LYS A 114 4.50 12.53 3.48
CA LYS A 114 5.11 13.47 4.41
C LYS A 114 6.55 13.72 3.99
N GLU A 115 6.85 14.98 3.72
CA GLU A 115 8.23 15.46 3.55
C GLU A 115 8.92 15.39 4.92
N ASP A 116 10.13 14.83 4.96
CA ASP A 116 11.06 14.97 6.10
C ASP A 116 11.70 16.38 6.11
#